data_AF-A0A958P586-F1
#
_entry.id   AF-A0A958P586-F1
#
_cell.length_a   1.000
_cell.length_b   1.000
_cell.length_c   1.000
_cell.angle_alpha   90.00
_cell.angle_beta   90.00
_cell.angle_gamma   90.00
#
_symmetry.space_group_name_H-M   'P 1'
#
loop_
_entity.id
_entity.type
_entity.pdbx_description
1 polymer ?
#
loop_
_entity_poly.entity_id
_entity_poly.type
_entity_poly.pdbx_seq_one_letter_code
_entity_poly.pdbx_strand_id
1 'polypeptide(L)'
;MSHLYEKIKTEGNTSADFQVHRIIKEQENHVHSVAIDVPLSFPTCVRCRLECPGYEACKVTEIQWMWKFYQKRNTKKRPTRLFTPYTERCTELYIGSELEEDFYPSHALGANLAPLVARAHFIRRRLDLQFIEVNTKVSLWRVGRSLSIPKSYLRFHRHSIEGEQSRHFILKTLIEKDIAFLYHQDVKSLVENNSSFEAFICALTAVLQYKNQVEPRPKGFPPLEVWTSIPLATIRW
;
A
#
# COMPACT_ATOMS: atom_id res chain seq x y z
N MET A 1 12.59 19.66 -10.46
CA MET A 1 12.43 18.56 -11.44
C MET A 1 12.32 17.27 -10.67
N SER A 2 11.34 16.40 -10.95
CA SER A 2 11.22 15.09 -10.31
C SER A 2 12.11 14.08 -11.03
N HIS A 3 12.94 13.35 -10.30
CA HIS A 3 13.82 12.31 -10.84
C HIS A 3 13.35 10.92 -10.40
N LEU A 4 13.35 9.96 -11.32
CA LEU A 4 13.17 8.55 -11.00
C LEU A 4 14.50 7.96 -10.52
N TYR A 5 14.50 7.38 -9.32
CA TYR A 5 15.63 6.63 -8.78
C TYR A 5 15.29 5.14 -8.78
N GLU A 6 16.05 4.33 -9.51
CA GLU A 6 15.86 2.88 -9.58
C GLU A 6 17.10 2.11 -9.09
N LYS A 7 16.89 0.84 -8.71
CA LYS A 7 17.97 -0.11 -8.37
C LYS A 7 18.95 0.41 -7.30
N ILE A 8 18.42 1.14 -6.31
CA ILE A 8 19.20 1.62 -5.16
C ILE A 8 19.79 0.42 -4.42
N LYS A 9 21.12 0.31 -4.44
CA LYS A 9 21.88 -0.86 -3.98
C LYS A 9 23.00 -0.42 -3.04
N THR A 10 23.54 -1.34 -2.25
CA THR A 10 24.74 -1.07 -1.45
C THR A 10 25.95 -0.87 -2.36
N GLU A 11 26.73 0.17 -2.09
CA GLU A 11 27.94 0.51 -2.85
C GLU A 11 29.10 0.77 -1.88
N GLY A 12 30.10 -0.13 -1.91
CA GLY A 12 31.21 -0.11 -0.96
C GLY A 12 30.72 -0.15 0.49
N ASN A 13 31.06 0.88 1.27
CA ASN A 13 30.65 1.04 2.67
C ASN A 13 29.29 1.78 2.84
N THR A 14 28.60 2.11 1.75
CA THR A 14 27.34 2.86 1.76
C THR A 14 26.16 1.92 1.56
N SER A 15 25.34 1.72 2.60
CA SER A 15 24.16 0.85 2.50
C SER A 15 23.08 1.44 1.57
N ALA A 16 22.28 0.58 0.95
CA ALA A 16 21.12 1.00 0.17
C ALA A 16 20.14 1.87 0.98
N ASP A 17 19.97 1.58 2.27
CA ASP A 17 19.09 2.36 3.15
C ASP A 17 19.60 3.77 3.38
N PHE A 18 20.92 3.93 3.57
CA PHE A 18 21.53 5.25 3.69
C PHE A 18 21.33 6.07 2.40
N GLN A 19 21.44 5.44 1.24
CA GLN A 19 21.17 6.12 -0.03
C GLN A 19 19.70 6.56 -0.15
N VAL A 20 18.75 5.73 0.28
CA VAL A 20 17.33 6.12 0.35
C VAL A 20 17.15 7.34 1.27
N HIS A 21 17.77 7.34 2.45
CA HIS A 21 17.76 8.51 3.35
C HIS A 21 18.33 9.76 2.68
N ARG A 22 19.47 9.64 2.00
CA ARG A 22 20.13 10.75 1.33
C ARG A 22 19.21 11.35 0.24
N ILE A 23 18.66 10.51 -0.64
CA ILE A 23 17.77 10.96 -1.74
C ILE A 23 16.54 11.69 -1.18
N ILE A 24 15.91 11.15 -0.13
CA ILE A 24 14.73 11.78 0.47
C ILE A 24 15.12 13.12 1.14
N LYS A 25 16.24 13.15 1.86
CA LYS A 25 16.71 14.36 2.55
C LYS A 25 17.12 15.49 1.61
N GLU A 26 17.72 15.16 0.47
CA GLU A 26 18.02 16.13 -0.60
C GLU A 26 16.76 16.85 -1.11
N GLN A 27 15.58 16.25 -0.91
CA GLN A 27 14.29 16.79 -1.35
C GLN A 27 13.38 17.19 -0.17
N GLU A 28 13.86 17.18 1.08
CA GLU A 28 13.02 17.31 2.29
C GLU A 28 12.17 18.59 2.30
N ASN A 29 12.72 19.71 1.82
CA ASN A 29 12.00 20.99 1.73
C ASN A 29 10.95 21.05 0.59
N HIS A 30 10.93 20.05 -0.28
CA HIS A 30 10.03 19.96 -1.44
C HIS A 30 9.11 18.73 -1.38
N VAL A 31 9.25 17.89 -0.35
CA VAL A 31 8.47 16.66 -0.18
C VAL A 31 7.46 16.87 0.94
N HIS A 32 6.18 16.82 0.60
CA HIS A 32 5.10 16.88 1.58
C HIS A 32 4.97 15.56 2.39
N SER A 33 5.14 14.42 1.74
CA SER A 33 4.95 13.10 2.35
C SER A 33 5.64 11.99 1.57
N VAL A 34 5.95 10.88 2.24
CA VAL A 34 6.50 9.66 1.64
C VAL A 34 5.45 8.56 1.67
N ALA A 35 5.04 8.06 0.50
CA ALA A 35 4.11 6.95 0.39
C ALA A 35 4.83 5.63 0.12
N ILE A 36 4.44 4.56 0.81
CA ILE A 36 5.07 3.24 0.71
C ILE A 36 4.03 2.11 0.70
N ASP A 37 4.30 1.06 -0.08
CA ASP A 37 3.46 -0.14 -0.21
C ASP A 37 3.79 -1.20 0.87
N VAL A 38 3.82 -0.77 2.13
CA VAL A 38 4.12 -1.64 3.28
C VAL A 38 3.41 -1.15 4.54
N PRO A 39 2.95 -2.06 5.41
CA PRO A 39 2.38 -1.73 6.71
C PRO A 39 3.23 -0.74 7.51
N LEU A 40 2.62 0.37 7.95
CA LEU A 40 3.21 1.37 8.85
C LEU A 40 2.92 1.09 10.33
N SER A 41 2.17 0.02 10.62
CA SER A 41 1.97 -0.52 11.96
C SER A 41 2.17 -2.03 11.97
N PHE A 42 2.70 -2.52 13.09
CA PHE A 42 2.69 -3.95 13.39
C PHE A 42 1.27 -4.43 13.75
N PRO A 43 0.94 -5.72 13.54
CA PRO A 43 -0.28 -6.33 14.06
C PRO A 43 -0.45 -6.11 15.56
N THR A 44 -1.69 -5.88 16.00
CA THR A 44 -1.96 -5.47 17.38
C THR A 44 -1.45 -6.47 18.43
N CYS A 45 -1.54 -7.78 18.18
CA CYS A 45 -0.99 -8.77 19.12
C CYS A 45 0.54 -8.73 19.25
N VAL A 46 1.28 -8.31 18.23
CA VAL A 46 2.76 -8.27 18.26
C VAL A 46 3.29 -7.12 19.10
N ARG A 47 2.52 -6.03 19.21
CA ARG A 47 2.84 -4.82 19.98
C ARG A 47 2.11 -4.79 21.33
N CYS A 48 1.31 -5.80 21.64
CA CYS A 48 0.54 -5.88 22.87
C CYS A 48 1.46 -6.07 24.07
N ARG A 49 1.16 -5.38 25.19
CA ARG A 49 1.91 -5.47 26.46
C ARG A 49 1.09 -6.07 27.60
N LEU A 50 -0.15 -6.50 27.32
CA LEU A 50 -1.03 -7.13 28.29
C LEU A 50 -0.59 -8.58 28.54
N GLU A 51 -0.90 -9.10 29.72
CA GLU A 51 -0.92 -10.55 29.93
C GLU A 51 -1.98 -11.16 29.01
N CYS A 52 -1.55 -11.98 28.05
CA CYS A 52 -2.38 -12.39 26.94
C CYS A 52 -3.37 -13.50 27.37
N PRO A 53 -4.69 -13.24 27.36
CA PRO A 53 -5.68 -14.27 27.72
C PRO A 53 -6.02 -15.20 26.53
N GLY A 54 -5.29 -15.12 25.42
CA GLY A 54 -5.72 -15.65 24.12
C GLY A 54 -6.65 -14.69 23.38
N TYR A 55 -6.64 -14.71 22.05
CA TYR A 55 -7.45 -13.76 21.28
C TYR A 55 -8.94 -14.11 21.28
N GLU A 56 -9.32 -15.31 21.71
CA GLU A 56 -10.68 -15.79 21.94
C GLU A 56 -11.37 -15.05 23.09
N ALA A 57 -10.62 -14.75 24.17
CA ALA A 57 -11.12 -14.05 25.36
C ALA A 57 -10.72 -12.57 25.40
N CYS A 58 -9.87 -12.12 24.46
CA CYS A 58 -9.29 -10.79 24.46
C CYS A 58 -10.34 -9.68 24.31
N LYS A 59 -10.18 -8.61 25.12
CA LYS A 59 -11.06 -7.44 25.11
C LYS A 59 -10.48 -6.22 24.40
N VAL A 60 -9.30 -6.36 23.79
CA VAL A 60 -8.68 -5.30 22.97
C VAL A 60 -9.59 -4.99 21.78
N THR A 61 -9.77 -3.70 21.50
CA THR A 61 -10.72 -3.17 20.52
C THR A 61 -10.54 -3.74 19.12
N GLU A 62 -9.30 -3.85 18.66
CA GLU A 62 -8.92 -4.40 17.36
C GLU A 62 -9.30 -5.88 17.27
N ILE A 63 -9.03 -6.65 18.32
CA ILE A 63 -9.35 -8.08 18.37
C ILE A 63 -10.85 -8.31 18.38
N GLN A 64 -11.59 -7.53 19.18
CA GLN A 64 -13.05 -7.56 19.17
C GLN A 64 -13.62 -7.18 17.80
N TRP A 65 -13.02 -6.20 17.13
CA TRP A 65 -13.39 -5.83 15.78
C TRP A 65 -13.16 -6.98 14.80
N MET A 66 -12.00 -7.63 14.83
CA MET A 66 -11.68 -8.78 13.95
C MET A 66 -12.67 -9.94 14.17
N TRP A 67 -13.06 -10.23 15.42
CA TRP A 67 -14.09 -11.22 15.70
C TRP A 67 -15.45 -10.86 15.14
N LYS A 68 -15.94 -9.63 15.39
CA LYS A 68 -17.21 -9.15 14.85
C LYS A 68 -17.20 -9.20 13.32
N PHE A 69 -16.07 -8.84 12.72
CA PHE A 69 -15.86 -8.87 11.28
C PHE A 69 -15.91 -10.30 10.72
N TYR A 70 -15.19 -11.23 11.34
CA TYR A 70 -15.15 -12.64 10.97
C TYR A 70 -16.53 -13.29 11.08
N GLN A 71 -17.25 -13.05 12.17
CA GLN A 71 -18.63 -13.55 12.37
C GLN A 71 -19.58 -12.99 11.32
N LYS A 72 -19.56 -11.67 11.08
CA LYS A 72 -20.37 -11.03 10.02
C LYS A 72 -20.09 -11.65 8.66
N ARG A 73 -18.82 -11.89 8.31
CA ARG A 73 -18.44 -12.50 7.02
C ARG A 73 -18.92 -13.94 6.88
N ASN A 74 -18.77 -14.76 7.92
CA ASN A 74 -19.18 -16.17 7.92
C ASN A 74 -20.69 -16.37 7.79
N THR A 75 -21.51 -15.38 8.15
CA THR A 75 -22.96 -15.45 7.87
C THR A 75 -23.30 -15.31 6.39
N LYS A 76 -22.44 -14.65 5.60
CA LYS A 76 -22.70 -14.30 4.19
C LYS A 76 -21.94 -15.17 3.18
N LYS A 77 -20.74 -15.63 3.53
CA LYS A 77 -19.84 -16.41 2.67
C LYS A 77 -19.43 -17.70 3.39
N ARG A 78 -18.98 -18.71 2.63
CA ARG A 78 -18.43 -19.97 3.18
C ARG A 78 -17.37 -19.65 4.25
N PRO A 79 -17.33 -20.39 5.39
CA PRO A 79 -16.39 -20.11 6.46
C PRO A 79 -14.97 -20.07 5.95
N THR A 80 -14.29 -18.94 6.16
CA THR A 80 -12.86 -18.82 5.84
C THR A 80 -12.02 -19.29 7.02
N ARG A 81 -10.73 -19.53 6.75
CA ARG A 81 -9.71 -19.66 7.79
C ARG A 81 -9.87 -18.55 8.82
N LEU A 82 -9.73 -18.89 10.09
CA LEU A 82 -9.74 -17.93 11.19
C LEU A 82 -8.59 -16.92 11.02
N PHE A 83 -8.86 -15.66 11.35
CA PHE A 83 -7.84 -14.62 11.28
C PHE A 83 -6.73 -14.86 12.31
N THR A 84 -5.54 -14.34 12.02
CA THR A 84 -4.34 -14.48 12.84
C THR A 84 -3.86 -13.10 13.27
N PRO A 85 -4.28 -12.59 14.45
CA PRO A 85 -4.08 -11.18 14.83
C PRO A 85 -2.62 -10.81 15.15
N TYR A 86 -1.73 -11.80 15.15
CA TYR A 86 -0.29 -11.64 15.26
C TYR A 86 0.43 -11.54 13.90
N THR A 87 -0.27 -11.80 12.77
CA THR A 87 0.28 -11.55 11.42
C THR A 87 -0.60 -10.63 10.57
N GLU A 88 -1.90 -10.54 10.84
CA GLU A 88 -2.88 -9.73 10.13
C GLU A 88 -3.35 -8.53 10.97
N ARG A 89 -3.67 -7.44 10.30
CA ARG A 89 -4.33 -6.24 10.85
C ARG A 89 -5.79 -6.18 10.43
N CYS A 90 -6.54 -5.29 11.06
CA CYS A 90 -7.92 -5.01 10.67
C CYS A 90 -8.01 -4.52 9.23
N THR A 91 -6.98 -3.81 8.75
CA THR A 91 -6.92 -3.25 7.40
C THR A 91 -6.85 -4.32 6.32
N GLU A 92 -6.05 -5.38 6.51
CA GLU A 92 -6.01 -6.49 5.54
C GLU A 92 -7.35 -7.21 5.45
N LEU A 93 -8.01 -7.44 6.59
CA LEU A 93 -9.35 -8.04 6.60
C LEU A 93 -10.38 -7.17 5.88
N TYR A 94 -10.32 -5.85 6.09
CA TYR A 94 -11.20 -4.90 5.39
C TYR A 94 -10.99 -4.93 3.88
N ILE A 95 -9.73 -4.76 3.44
CA ILE A 95 -9.36 -4.75 2.02
C ILE A 95 -9.78 -6.04 1.33
N GLY A 96 -9.59 -7.20 1.97
CA GLY A 96 -9.92 -8.50 1.40
C GLY A 96 -11.40 -8.86 1.39
N SER A 97 -12.32 -7.93 1.71
CA SER A 97 -13.73 -8.30 1.85
C SER A 97 -14.78 -7.24 1.64
N GLU A 98 -14.53 -5.97 1.98
CA GLU A 98 -15.54 -4.91 1.92
C GLU A 98 -15.37 -4.00 0.68
N LEU A 99 -14.32 -4.21 -0.12
CA LEU A 99 -14.08 -3.46 -1.36
C LEU A 99 -14.82 -4.07 -2.56
N GLU A 100 -14.84 -3.31 -3.66
CA GLU A 100 -15.57 -3.61 -4.90
C GLU A 100 -15.14 -4.89 -5.65
N GLU A 101 -13.93 -5.40 -5.37
CA GLU A 101 -13.40 -6.64 -5.91
C GLU A 101 -12.74 -7.45 -4.78
N ASP A 102 -12.66 -8.77 -4.96
CA ASP A 102 -11.92 -9.63 -4.04
C ASP A 102 -10.40 -9.36 -4.18
N PHE A 103 -9.87 -8.57 -3.26
CA PHE A 103 -8.43 -8.42 -3.08
C PHE A 103 -7.89 -9.49 -2.13
N TYR A 104 -6.64 -9.89 -2.35
CA TYR A 104 -5.94 -10.87 -1.52
C TYR A 104 -4.69 -10.20 -0.93
N PRO A 105 -4.85 -9.31 0.06
CA PRO A 105 -3.72 -8.67 0.69
C PRO A 105 -2.87 -9.71 1.44
N SER A 106 -1.55 -9.61 1.29
CA SER A 106 -0.61 -10.38 2.11
C SER A 106 -0.75 -9.96 3.58
N HIS A 107 -0.54 -10.92 4.49
CA HIS A 107 -0.50 -10.62 5.93
C HIS A 107 0.61 -9.60 6.21
N ALA A 108 0.35 -8.62 7.09
CA ALA A 108 1.30 -7.57 7.44
C ALA A 108 2.67 -8.11 7.89
N LEU A 109 2.69 -9.21 8.64
CA LEU A 109 3.92 -9.93 9.01
C LEU A 109 3.99 -11.33 8.38
N GLY A 110 3.57 -11.45 7.13
CA GLY A 110 3.81 -12.67 6.33
C GLY A 110 5.28 -12.80 5.90
N ALA A 111 5.67 -14.00 5.45
CA ALA A 111 7.07 -14.36 5.16
C ALA A 111 7.82 -13.36 4.25
N ASN A 112 7.16 -12.84 3.20
CA ASN A 112 7.78 -11.91 2.27
C ASN A 112 7.68 -10.44 2.71
N LEU A 113 6.66 -10.08 3.49
CA LEU A 113 6.36 -8.69 3.84
C LEU A 113 7.05 -8.27 5.14
N ALA A 114 7.28 -9.20 6.08
CA ALA A 114 7.90 -8.89 7.37
C ALA A 114 9.28 -8.20 7.26
N PRO A 115 10.22 -8.62 6.38
CA PRO A 115 11.49 -7.91 6.21
C PRO A 115 11.31 -6.49 5.67
N LEU A 116 10.35 -6.29 4.77
CA LEU A 116 10.03 -4.99 4.19
C LEU A 116 9.41 -4.04 5.22
N VAL A 117 8.52 -4.55 6.09
CA VAL A 117 7.96 -3.80 7.22
C VAL A 117 9.07 -3.37 8.17
N ALA A 118 9.96 -4.28 8.56
CA ALA A 118 11.10 -3.95 9.42
C ALA A 118 11.98 -2.85 8.81
N ARG A 119 12.31 -2.98 7.51
CA ARG A 119 13.11 -2.00 6.76
C ARG A 119 12.41 -0.64 6.69
N ALA A 120 11.11 -0.60 6.41
CA ALA A 120 10.34 0.63 6.33
C ALA A 120 10.27 1.35 7.68
N HIS A 121 10.04 0.62 8.77
CA HIS A 121 10.11 1.19 10.12
C HIS A 121 11.51 1.70 10.46
N PHE A 122 12.58 1.03 10.00
CA PHE A 122 13.95 1.52 10.17
C PHE A 122 14.22 2.81 9.39
N ILE A 123 13.75 2.89 8.13
CA ILE A 123 13.90 4.08 7.28
C ILE A 123 13.15 5.27 7.88
N ARG A 124 11.88 5.06 8.24
CA ARG A 124 10.98 6.08 8.81
C ARG A 124 11.54 6.75 10.06
N ARG A 125 12.27 6.03 10.92
CA ARG A 125 12.82 6.57 12.18
C ARG A 125 13.83 7.72 12.01
N ARG A 126 14.35 7.96 10.81
CA ARG A 126 15.39 8.98 10.54
C ARG A 126 14.93 10.10 9.62
N LEU A 127 13.65 10.16 9.32
CA LEU A 127 13.03 11.13 8.42
C LEU A 127 11.88 11.81 9.15
N ASP A 128 11.89 13.14 9.22
CA ASP A 128 10.82 13.93 9.84
C ASP A 128 9.77 14.31 8.80
N LEU A 129 9.18 13.28 8.18
CA LEU A 129 8.18 13.42 7.12
C LEU A 129 6.94 12.61 7.45
N GLN A 130 5.80 13.04 6.91
CA GLN A 130 4.59 12.25 6.98
C GLN A 130 4.73 11.01 6.10
N PHE A 131 4.56 9.82 6.70
CA PHE A 131 4.50 8.57 5.96
C PHE A 131 3.06 8.16 5.69
N ILE A 132 2.82 7.71 4.46
CA ILE A 132 1.53 7.22 3.98
C ILE A 132 1.66 5.75 3.64
N GLU A 133 0.81 4.92 4.23
CA GLU A 133 0.68 3.53 3.85
C GLU A 133 -0.23 3.43 2.64
N VAL A 134 0.20 2.72 1.59
CA VAL A 134 -0.57 2.51 0.37
C VAL A 134 -0.76 1.02 0.15
N ASN A 135 -1.94 0.62 -0.34
CA ASN A 135 -2.10 -0.66 -1.03
C ASN A 135 -2.16 -0.35 -2.52
N THR A 136 -1.08 -0.63 -3.20
CA THR A 136 -0.89 -0.28 -4.62
C THR A 136 -1.85 -1.02 -5.54
N LYS A 137 -2.20 -2.28 -5.24
CA LYS A 137 -3.17 -3.05 -6.04
C LYS A 137 -4.56 -2.41 -5.99
N VAL A 138 -5.02 -2.01 -4.80
CA VAL A 138 -6.30 -1.30 -4.64
C VAL A 138 -6.23 0.09 -5.27
N SER A 139 -5.11 0.79 -5.07
CA SER A 139 -4.92 2.14 -5.61
C SER A 139 -4.95 2.16 -7.13
N LEU A 140 -4.16 1.29 -7.76
CA LEU A 140 -4.14 1.11 -9.21
C LEU A 140 -5.51 0.70 -9.72
N TRP A 141 -6.22 -0.18 -9.01
CA TRP A 141 -7.57 -0.57 -9.40
C TRP A 141 -8.47 0.66 -9.49
N ARG A 142 -8.58 1.46 -8.43
CA ARG A 142 -9.48 2.62 -8.40
C ARG A 142 -9.09 3.71 -9.38
N VAL A 143 -7.80 4.02 -9.46
CA VAL A 143 -7.25 4.93 -10.48
C VAL A 143 -7.63 4.43 -11.88
N GLY A 144 -7.31 3.18 -12.20
CA GLY A 144 -7.58 2.62 -13.51
C GLY A 144 -9.06 2.54 -13.86
N ARG A 145 -9.92 2.21 -12.89
CA ARG A 145 -11.38 2.21 -13.08
C ARG A 145 -11.93 3.61 -13.38
N SER A 146 -11.43 4.65 -12.70
CA SER A 146 -11.81 6.03 -12.99
C SER A 146 -11.38 6.50 -14.39
N LEU A 147 -10.39 5.84 -14.98
CA LEU A 147 -9.86 6.12 -16.31
C LEU A 147 -10.40 5.20 -17.40
N SER A 148 -11.37 4.34 -17.07
CA SER A 148 -11.92 3.34 -17.99
C SER A 148 -10.89 2.34 -18.52
N ILE A 149 -9.80 2.09 -17.78
CA ILE A 149 -8.82 1.06 -18.12
C ILE A 149 -9.48 -0.32 -17.99
N PRO A 150 -9.29 -1.23 -18.98
CA PRO A 150 -9.78 -2.60 -18.90
C PRO A 150 -9.27 -3.33 -17.66
N LYS A 151 -10.16 -4.12 -17.02
CA LYS A 151 -9.85 -4.84 -15.78
C LYS A 151 -8.68 -5.83 -15.91
N SER A 152 -8.46 -6.39 -17.10
CA SER A 152 -7.35 -7.30 -17.40
C SER A 152 -5.99 -6.65 -17.12
N TYR A 153 -5.77 -5.45 -17.66
CA TYR A 153 -4.53 -4.70 -17.44
C TYR A 153 -4.31 -4.35 -15.96
N LEU A 154 -5.38 -4.05 -15.22
CA LEU A 154 -5.29 -3.76 -13.79
C LEU A 154 -4.95 -5.01 -12.96
N ARG A 155 -5.44 -6.19 -13.34
CA ARG A 155 -5.16 -7.44 -12.63
C ARG A 155 -3.77 -8.01 -12.94
N PHE A 156 -3.31 -7.85 -14.18
CA PHE A 156 -2.11 -8.52 -14.67
C PHE A 156 -0.85 -7.66 -14.66
N HIS A 157 -0.90 -6.42 -14.17
CA HIS A 157 0.27 -5.53 -14.09
C HIS A 157 1.49 -6.12 -13.34
N ARG A 158 1.31 -7.10 -12.44
CA ARG A 158 2.41 -7.77 -11.72
C ARG A 158 2.88 -9.08 -12.37
N HIS A 159 2.21 -9.55 -13.42
CA HIS A 159 2.53 -10.83 -14.05
C HIS A 159 3.85 -10.75 -14.82
N SER A 160 4.59 -11.86 -14.87
CA SER A 160 5.88 -11.93 -15.56
C SER A 160 5.77 -11.82 -17.08
N ILE A 161 4.68 -12.30 -17.67
CA ILE A 161 4.50 -12.33 -19.13
C ILE A 161 3.79 -11.06 -19.62
N GLU A 162 2.59 -10.78 -19.11
CA GLU A 162 1.74 -9.67 -19.60
C GLU A 162 1.87 -8.38 -18.79
N GLY A 163 2.70 -8.37 -17.74
CA GLY A 163 2.82 -7.24 -16.83
C GLY A 163 3.40 -5.99 -17.48
N GLU A 164 4.42 -6.14 -18.34
CA GLU A 164 5.01 -5.01 -19.07
C GLU A 164 4.00 -4.34 -19.99
N GLN A 165 3.26 -5.12 -20.77
CA GLN A 165 2.21 -4.61 -21.65
C GLN A 165 1.13 -3.88 -20.85
N SER A 166 0.74 -4.44 -19.70
CA SER A 166 -0.25 -3.83 -18.80
C SER A 166 0.23 -2.49 -18.23
N ARG A 167 1.47 -2.45 -17.72
CA ARG A 167 2.08 -1.21 -17.19
C ARG A 167 2.21 -0.17 -18.29
N HIS A 168 2.64 -0.56 -19.49
CA HIS A 168 2.75 0.35 -20.63
C HIS A 168 1.40 0.96 -21.00
N PHE A 169 0.35 0.14 -21.11
CA PHE A 169 -1.01 0.63 -21.39
C PHE A 169 -1.50 1.60 -20.32
N ILE A 170 -1.26 1.31 -19.04
CA ILE A 170 -1.64 2.17 -17.92
C ILE A 170 -0.92 3.52 -17.99
N LEU A 171 0.41 3.51 -18.13
CA LEU A 171 1.22 4.74 -18.20
C LEU A 171 0.85 5.60 -19.41
N LYS A 172 0.65 4.96 -20.58
CA LYS A 172 0.19 5.64 -21.79
C LYS A 172 -1.16 6.33 -21.55
N THR A 173 -2.11 5.64 -20.92
CA THR A 173 -3.44 6.22 -20.59
C THR A 173 -3.32 7.41 -19.64
N LEU A 174 -2.41 7.36 -18.66
CA LEU A 174 -2.18 8.47 -17.74
C LEU A 174 -1.59 9.70 -18.43
N ILE A 175 -0.67 9.49 -19.38
CA ILE A 175 -0.06 10.57 -20.17
C ILE A 175 -1.08 11.17 -21.14
N GLU A 176 -1.83 10.34 -21.89
CA GLU A 176 -2.84 10.79 -22.85
C GLU A 176 -3.99 11.57 -22.22
N LYS A 177 -4.22 11.38 -20.91
CA LYS A 177 -5.24 12.10 -20.13
C LYS A 177 -4.68 13.25 -19.30
N ASP A 178 -3.42 13.63 -19.54
CA ASP A 178 -2.72 14.72 -18.83
C ASP A 178 -2.69 14.56 -17.28
N ILE A 179 -2.71 13.32 -16.79
CA ILE A 179 -2.70 13.02 -15.35
C ILE A 179 -1.27 13.00 -14.81
N ALA A 180 -0.34 12.48 -15.61
CA ALA A 180 1.06 12.39 -15.26
C ALA A 180 1.92 12.79 -16.46
N PHE A 181 2.87 13.69 -16.21
CA PHE A 181 3.94 13.99 -17.15
C PHE A 181 5.13 13.08 -16.85
N LEU A 182 5.54 12.27 -17.83
CA LEU A 182 6.63 11.30 -17.70
C LEU A 182 7.55 11.40 -18.92
N TYR A 183 8.86 11.45 -18.68
CA TYR A 183 9.84 11.36 -19.77
C TYR A 183 9.86 9.96 -20.37
N HIS A 184 10.20 9.86 -21.66
CA HIS A 184 10.23 8.57 -22.37
C HIS A 184 11.13 7.53 -21.66
N GLN A 185 12.26 7.96 -21.11
CA GLN A 185 13.17 7.09 -20.36
C GLN A 185 12.55 6.58 -19.05
N ASP A 186 11.83 7.44 -18.32
CA ASP A 186 11.13 7.03 -17.09
C ASP A 186 10.00 6.04 -17.40
N VAL A 187 9.25 6.27 -18.49
CA VAL A 187 8.23 5.32 -18.94
C VAL A 187 8.84 3.95 -19.20
N LYS A 188 9.97 3.87 -19.90
CA LYS A 188 10.66 2.60 -20.14
C LYS A 188 11.04 1.91 -18.83
N SER A 189 11.66 2.63 -17.90
CA SER A 189 12.02 2.10 -16.58
C SER A 189 10.82 1.61 -15.77
N LEU A 190 9.71 2.36 -15.77
CA LEU A 190 8.48 1.98 -15.08
C LEU A 190 7.81 0.76 -15.75
N VAL A 191 7.92 0.61 -17.06
CA VAL A 191 7.40 -0.57 -17.77
C VAL A 191 8.23 -1.81 -17.45
N GLU A 192 9.56 -1.75 -17.50
CA GLU A 192 10.43 -2.91 -17.30
C GLU A 192 10.53 -3.34 -15.82
N ASN A 193 10.42 -2.38 -14.88
CA ASN A 193 10.60 -2.65 -13.46
C ASN A 193 9.29 -2.50 -12.67
N ASN A 194 8.71 -3.62 -12.25
CA ASN A 194 7.49 -3.62 -11.43
C ASN A 194 7.67 -2.81 -10.14
N SER A 195 8.82 -2.89 -9.46
CA SER A 195 9.02 -2.16 -8.20
C SER A 195 9.00 -0.64 -8.41
N SER A 196 9.59 -0.16 -9.52
CA SER A 196 9.53 1.26 -9.90
C SER A 196 8.09 1.69 -10.21
N PHE A 197 7.32 0.84 -10.91
CA PHE A 197 5.92 1.09 -11.19
C PHE A 197 5.07 1.17 -9.91
N GLU A 198 5.22 0.24 -8.98
CA GLU A 198 4.51 0.25 -7.69
C GLU A 198 4.86 1.50 -6.86
N ALA A 199 6.13 1.93 -6.89
CA ALA A 199 6.55 3.17 -6.25
C ALA A 199 5.91 4.41 -6.89
N PHE A 200 5.77 4.42 -8.23
CA PHE A 200 5.02 5.45 -8.94
C PHE A 200 3.53 5.47 -8.55
N ILE A 201 2.89 4.30 -8.40
CA ILE A 201 1.51 4.21 -7.90
C ILE A 201 1.40 4.73 -6.46
N CYS A 202 2.38 4.44 -5.59
CA CYS A 202 2.43 5.02 -4.24
C CYS A 202 2.46 6.55 -4.29
N ALA A 203 3.33 7.12 -5.14
CA ALA A 203 3.44 8.57 -5.31
C ALA A 203 2.12 9.17 -5.84
N LEU A 204 1.47 8.53 -6.82
CA LEU A 204 0.17 8.96 -7.33
C LEU A 204 -0.91 8.93 -6.24
N THR A 205 -0.97 7.89 -5.42
CA THR A 205 -1.89 7.82 -4.27
C THR A 205 -1.59 8.91 -3.24
N ALA A 206 -0.32 9.26 -3.01
CA ALA A 206 0.04 10.38 -2.14
C ALA A 206 -0.51 11.71 -2.65
N VAL A 207 -0.44 11.95 -3.97
CA VAL A 207 -1.03 13.14 -4.61
C VAL A 207 -2.55 13.16 -4.43
N LEU A 208 -3.22 12.02 -4.61
CA LEU A 208 -4.66 11.91 -4.37
C LEU A 208 -5.02 12.18 -2.91
N GLN A 209 -4.23 11.68 -1.96
CA GLN A 209 -4.41 11.97 -0.54
C GLN A 209 -4.24 13.46 -0.24
N TYR A 210 -3.21 14.10 -0.80
CA TYR A 210 -3.00 15.55 -0.68
C TYR A 210 -4.19 16.35 -1.23
N LYS A 211 -4.80 15.87 -2.31
CA LYS A 211 -6.04 16.44 -2.89
C LYS A 211 -7.33 16.02 -2.15
N ASN A 212 -7.25 15.34 -1.01
CA ASN A 212 -8.39 14.81 -0.26
C ASN A 212 -9.29 13.86 -1.07
N GLN A 213 -8.70 13.08 -1.99
CA GLN A 213 -9.38 12.12 -2.85
C GLN A 213 -9.11 10.67 -2.44
N VAL A 214 -9.08 10.43 -1.12
CA VAL A 214 -8.95 9.10 -0.53
C VAL A 214 -10.11 8.82 0.42
N GLU A 215 -10.42 7.54 0.62
CA GLU A 215 -11.46 7.13 1.55
C GLU A 215 -11.11 7.51 2.98
N PRO A 216 -12.08 8.08 3.73
CA PRO A 216 -11.92 8.20 5.17
C PRO A 216 -11.90 6.82 5.81
N ARG A 217 -11.35 6.75 7.02
CA ARG A 217 -11.44 5.55 7.85
C ARG A 217 -12.91 5.11 7.97
N PRO A 218 -13.25 3.83 7.77
CA PRO A 218 -14.63 3.36 7.80
C PRO A 218 -15.25 3.47 9.20
N LYS A 219 -16.57 3.62 9.26
CA LYS A 219 -17.29 3.75 10.52
C LYS A 219 -17.09 2.51 11.40
N GLY A 220 -16.66 2.72 12.64
CA GLY A 220 -16.43 1.64 13.60
C GLY A 220 -15.11 0.88 13.39
N PHE A 221 -14.23 1.34 12.50
CA PHE A 221 -12.87 0.81 12.40
C PHE A 221 -12.07 1.16 13.66
N PRO A 222 -11.18 0.28 14.15
CA PRO A 222 -10.46 0.52 15.39
C PRO A 222 -9.60 1.79 15.34
N PRO A 223 -9.64 2.64 16.39
CA PRO A 223 -9.02 3.96 16.34
C PRO A 223 -7.48 3.93 16.37
N LEU A 224 -6.88 2.91 17.00
CA LEU A 224 -5.42 2.79 17.12
C LEU A 224 -4.78 2.07 15.92
N GLU A 225 -5.60 1.50 15.04
CA GLU A 225 -5.12 0.81 13.85
C GLU A 225 -4.84 1.81 12.72
N VAL A 226 -3.71 1.63 12.03
CA VAL A 226 -3.34 2.46 10.87
C VAL A 226 -4.28 2.16 9.71
N TRP A 227 -4.83 3.23 9.13
CA TRP A 227 -5.64 3.16 7.93
C TRP A 227 -4.77 3.31 6.69
N THR A 228 -4.86 2.36 5.76
CA THR A 228 -4.19 2.46 4.46
C THR A 228 -4.88 3.53 3.60
N SER A 229 -4.09 4.32 2.89
CA SER A 229 -4.60 5.30 1.93
C SER A 229 -5.17 4.58 0.70
N ILE A 230 -6.48 4.71 0.52
CA ILE A 230 -7.24 4.09 -0.57
C ILE A 230 -7.89 5.23 -1.37
N PRO A 231 -7.61 5.41 -2.67
CA PRO A 231 -8.27 6.42 -3.50
C PRO A 231 -9.80 6.31 -3.45
N LEU A 232 -10.54 7.39 -3.64
CA LEU A 232 -12.01 7.31 -3.75
C LEU A 232 -12.45 6.44 -4.95
N ALA A 233 -13.64 5.84 -4.86
CA ALA A 233 -14.22 5.09 -5.99
C ALA A 233 -14.47 5.97 -7.23
N THR A 234 -14.67 7.28 -7.02
CA THR A 234 -14.77 8.28 -8.07
C THR A 234 -13.74 9.36 -7.83
N ILE A 235 -12.75 9.44 -8.73
CA ILE A 235 -11.63 10.38 -8.69
C ILE A 235 -11.96 11.56 -9.61
N ARG A 236 -11.66 12.78 -9.15
CA ARG A 236 -11.76 14.02 -9.93
C ARG A 236 -10.36 14.39 -10.41
N TRP A 237 -10.11 14.23 -11.70
CA TRP A 237 -8.82 14.50 -12.32
C TRP A 237 -8.60 16.00 -12.53
#